data_AF-A0A9D6RZR4-F1
#
_entry.id   AF-A0A9D6RZR4-F1
#
_cell.length_a   1.000
_cell.length_b   1.000
_cell.length_c   1.000
_cell.angle_alpha   90.00
_cell.angle_beta   90.00
_cell.angle_gamma   90.00
#
_symmetry.space_group_name_H-M   'P 1'
#
loop_
_entity.id
_entity.type
_entity.pdbx_description
1 polymer ?
#
loop_
_entity_poly.entity_id
_entity_poly.type
_entity_poly.pdbx_seq_one_letter_code
_entity_poly.pdbx_strand_id
1 'polypeptide(L)'
;MSGKAIATIYFYLVSAASLALIVMGIFNAVNLMINSTQYEKYPLRYEPGIDCESGFGYPVPYKIMPPDVREEATISAQDLEKQTKNCLRQQELERRQHKVDDFKDAITFSLVGVVLFSIHFPLARKQSRD
;
A
#
# COMPACT_ATOMS: atom_id res chain seq x y z
N MET A 1 27.98 -30.85 -13.37
CA MET A 1 28.27 -29.58 -12.68
C MET A 1 28.80 -29.88 -11.29
N SER A 2 29.89 -29.23 -10.87
CA SER A 2 30.41 -29.35 -9.50
C SER A 2 29.48 -28.62 -8.52
N GLY A 3 29.33 -29.13 -7.29
CA GLY A 3 28.52 -28.50 -6.25
C GLY A 3 28.91 -27.04 -5.95
N LYS A 4 30.18 -26.67 -6.21
CA LYS A 4 30.65 -25.28 -6.10
C LYS A 4 29.98 -24.36 -7.12
N ALA A 5 29.83 -24.79 -8.38
CA ALA A 5 29.20 -23.99 -9.42
C ALA A 5 27.71 -23.72 -9.12
N ILE A 6 27.01 -24.72 -8.56
CA ILE A 6 25.60 -24.59 -8.15
C ILE A 6 25.47 -23.58 -7.01
N ALA A 7 26.37 -23.62 -6.02
CA ALA A 7 26.38 -22.67 -4.91
C ALA A 7 26.64 -21.24 -5.40
N THR A 8 27.63 -21.03 -6.27
CA THR A 8 27.94 -19.70 -6.80
C THR A 8 26.76 -19.09 -7.55
N ILE A 9 26.07 -19.87 -8.39
CA ILE A 9 24.86 -19.40 -9.10
C ILE A 9 23.77 -19.00 -8.11
N TYR A 10 23.52 -19.81 -7.07
CA TYR A 10 22.55 -19.48 -6.02
C TYR A 10 22.87 -18.14 -5.34
N PHE A 11 24.13 -17.92 -4.94
CA PHE A 11 24.52 -16.67 -4.29
C PHE A 11 24.35 -15.44 -5.19
N TYR A 12 24.61 -15.57 -6.49
CA TYR A 12 24.36 -14.49 -7.44
C TYR A 12 22.86 -14.20 -7.63
N LEU A 13 22.02 -15.23 -7.68
CA LEU A 13 20.57 -15.05 -7.76
C LEU A 13 20.01 -14.33 -6.51
N VAL A 14 20.44 -14.72 -5.32
CA VAL A 14 20.02 -14.07 -4.06
C VAL A 14 20.57 -12.64 -3.97
N SER A 15 21.79 -12.39 -4.46
CA SER A 15 22.37 -11.04 -4.51
C SER A 15 21.62 -10.13 -5.48
N ALA A 16 21.18 -10.66 -6.63
CA ALA A 16 20.35 -9.91 -7.58
C ALA A 16 18.97 -9.59 -7.01
N ALA A 17 18.32 -10.58 -6.36
CA ALA A 17 17.03 -10.38 -5.71
C ALA A 17 17.11 -9.34 -4.57
N SER A 18 18.15 -9.42 -3.74
CA SER A 18 18.35 -8.45 -2.66
C SER A 18 18.60 -7.03 -3.18
N LEU A 19 19.34 -6.87 -4.28
CA LEU A 19 19.50 -5.57 -4.94
C LEU A 19 18.15 -5.02 -5.44
N ALA A 20 17.30 -5.87 -6.03
CA ALA A 20 15.96 -5.46 -6.45
C ALA A 20 15.10 -5.00 -5.25
N LEU A 21 15.17 -5.70 -4.11
CA LEU A 21 14.46 -5.31 -2.88
C LEU A 21 14.96 -3.97 -2.33
N ILE A 22 16.27 -3.70 -2.39
CA ILE A 22 16.82 -2.38 -2.00
C ILE A 22 16.25 -1.28 -2.88
N VAL A 23 16.22 -1.48 -4.20
CA VAL A 23 15.66 -0.50 -5.14
C VAL A 23 14.18 -0.24 -4.83
N MET A 24 13.38 -1.29 -4.65
CA MET A 24 11.97 -1.16 -4.25
C MET A 24 11.81 -0.42 -2.92
N GLY A 25 12.68 -0.72 -1.94
CA GLY A 25 12.71 -0.03 -0.65
C GLY A 25 12.96 1.47 -0.79
N ILE A 26 13.89 1.88 -1.65
CA ILE A 26 14.16 3.30 -1.94
C ILE A 26 12.94 3.98 -2.56
N PHE A 27 12.32 3.37 -3.57
CA PHE A 27 11.11 3.92 -4.19
C PHE A 27 9.96 4.09 -3.18
N ASN A 28 9.73 3.10 -2.32
CA ASN A 28 8.70 3.17 -1.29
C ASN A 28 9.03 4.23 -0.23
N ALA A 29 10.30 4.37 0.18
CA ALA A 29 10.72 5.41 1.12
C ALA A 29 10.54 6.82 0.54
N VAL A 30 10.87 7.03 -0.74
CA VAL A 30 10.65 8.31 -1.43
C VAL A 30 9.16 8.60 -1.55
N ASN A 31 8.33 7.61 -1.93
CA ASN A 31 6.89 7.78 -2.01
C ASN A 31 6.27 8.14 -0.65
N LEU A 32 6.67 7.44 0.41
CA LEU A 32 6.27 7.77 1.79
C LEU A 32 6.66 9.21 2.15
N MET A 33 7.89 9.62 1.80
CA MET A 33 8.39 10.98 2.07
C MET A 33 7.57 12.03 1.34
N ILE A 34 7.29 11.83 0.04
CA ILE A 34 6.44 12.73 -0.76
C ILE A 34 5.02 12.78 -0.17
N ASN A 35 4.41 11.62 0.06
CA ASN A 35 3.04 11.50 0.58
C ASN A 35 2.89 12.12 1.99
N SER A 36 3.95 12.15 2.78
CA SER A 36 3.93 12.75 4.12
C SER A 36 4.33 14.23 4.15
N THR A 37 4.94 14.79 3.10
CA THR A 37 5.45 16.18 3.11
C THR A 37 4.70 17.10 2.16
N GLN A 38 4.23 16.61 1.03
CA GLN A 38 3.59 17.42 -0.02
C GLN A 38 2.08 17.56 0.16
N TYR A 39 1.45 16.70 0.97
CA TYR A 39 0.00 16.72 1.20
C TYR A 39 -0.32 17.06 2.65
N GLU A 40 -1.32 17.92 2.87
CA GLU A 40 -1.82 18.21 4.23
C GLU A 40 -2.41 16.96 4.91
N LYS A 41 -3.00 16.06 4.10
CA LYS A 41 -3.48 14.75 4.54
C LYS A 41 -2.86 13.68 3.66
N TYR A 42 -2.44 12.58 4.27
CA TYR A 42 -1.92 11.44 3.53
C TYR A 42 -2.94 11.00 2.47
N PRO A 43 -2.53 10.78 1.21
CA PRO A 43 -3.47 10.47 0.13
C PRO A 43 -4.17 9.13 0.38
N LEU A 44 -5.43 9.05 -0.03
CA LEU A 44 -6.19 7.79 -0.07
C LEU A 44 -5.61 6.89 -1.17
N ARG A 45 -5.65 5.57 -0.96
CA ARG A 45 -5.10 4.60 -1.90
C ARG A 45 -6.04 4.36 -3.08
N TYR A 46 -7.36 4.39 -2.81
CA TYR A 46 -8.40 4.21 -3.80
C TYR A 46 -9.28 5.47 -3.87
N GLU A 47 -9.44 5.99 -5.08
CA GLU A 47 -10.22 7.16 -5.53
C GLU A 47 -10.16 8.46 -4.70
N PRO A 48 -9.61 9.56 -5.26
CA PRO A 48 -9.73 10.90 -4.69
C PRO A 48 -11.14 11.52 -4.84
N GLY A 49 -12.15 10.75 -5.28
CA GLY A 49 -13.44 11.26 -5.75
C GLY A 49 -14.69 10.83 -4.96
N ILE A 50 -14.55 10.10 -3.84
CA ILE A 50 -15.69 9.85 -2.95
C ILE A 50 -15.92 11.12 -2.11
N ASP A 51 -16.61 12.10 -2.70
CA ASP A 51 -17.04 13.30 -1.99
C ASP A 51 -18.07 12.91 -0.93
N CYS A 52 -17.64 12.82 0.33
CA CYS A 52 -18.51 12.62 1.49
C CYS A 52 -19.62 13.68 1.61
N GLU A 53 -19.45 14.82 0.92
CA GLU A 53 -20.43 15.91 0.81
C GLU A 53 -21.57 15.60 -0.17
N SER A 54 -21.33 14.76 -1.18
CA SER A 54 -22.32 14.48 -2.22
C SER A 54 -23.43 13.52 -1.78
N GLY A 55 -23.29 12.84 -0.63
CA GLY A 55 -24.29 11.87 -0.15
C GLY A 55 -24.47 10.62 -1.02
N PHE A 56 -23.88 10.55 -2.21
CA PHE A 56 -24.01 9.47 -3.19
C PHE A 56 -22.80 8.51 -3.21
N GLY A 57 -21.81 8.72 -2.34
CA GLY A 57 -20.54 7.97 -2.34
C GLY A 57 -20.57 6.59 -1.66
N TYR A 58 -21.66 6.22 -0.99
CA TYR A 58 -21.83 4.87 -0.44
C TYR A 58 -22.84 4.10 -1.27
N PRO A 59 -22.53 2.87 -1.72
CA PRO A 59 -23.57 1.97 -2.20
C PRO A 59 -24.46 1.61 -1.01
N VAL A 60 -25.52 2.40 -0.82
CA VAL A 60 -26.66 1.98 0.00
C VAL A 60 -27.23 0.74 -0.67
N PRO A 61 -27.40 -0.39 0.04
CA PRO A 61 -28.11 -1.53 -0.51
C PRO A 61 -29.52 -1.06 -0.84
N TYR A 62 -29.80 -0.89 -2.13
CA TYR A 62 -31.14 -0.56 -2.59
C TYR A 62 -32.05 -1.71 -2.17
N LYS A 63 -33.05 -1.41 -1.33
CA LYS A 63 -34.16 -2.34 -1.17
C LYS A 63 -34.84 -2.42 -2.52
N ILE A 64 -34.88 -3.62 -3.12
CA ILE A 64 -35.72 -3.87 -4.29
C ILE A 64 -37.17 -3.72 -3.81
N MET A 65 -37.75 -2.53 -3.97
CA MET A 65 -39.16 -2.29 -3.71
C MET A 65 -39.97 -2.73 -4.94
N PRO A 66 -41.14 -3.37 -4.73
CA PRO A 66 -42.05 -3.70 -5.82
C PRO A 66 -42.50 -2.44 -6.57
N PRO A 67 -42.82 -2.55 -7.87
CA PRO A 67 -42.81 -1.43 -8.83
C PRO A 67 -43.91 -0.37 -8.66
N ASP A 68 -44.62 -0.31 -7.53
CA ASP A 68 -45.85 0.49 -7.39
C ASP A 68 -45.86 1.51 -6.24
N VAL A 69 -44.70 1.84 -5.68
CA VAL A 69 -44.57 2.94 -4.70
C VAL A 69 -43.45 3.86 -5.14
N ARG A 70 -43.79 4.89 -5.93
CA ARG A 70 -42.95 6.09 -6.09
C ARG A 70 -43.08 6.95 -4.84
N GLU A 71 -42.59 6.45 -3.72
CA GLU A 71 -42.12 7.33 -2.65
C GLU A 71 -40.64 7.56 -2.94
N GLU A 72 -40.29 8.76 -3.39
CA GLU A 72 -38.92 9.25 -3.33
C GLU A 72 -38.52 9.23 -1.85
N ALA A 73 -37.92 8.13 -1.39
CA ALA A 73 -37.35 8.00 -0.06
C ALA A 73 -36.16 8.97 0.03
N THR A 74 -36.47 10.24 0.28
CA THR A 74 -35.48 11.26 0.57
C THR A 74 -34.88 10.88 1.92
N ILE A 75 -33.57 10.59 1.91
CA ILE A 75 -32.80 10.33 3.14
C ILE A 75 -33.09 11.47 4.12
N SER A 76 -33.45 11.12 5.37
CA SER A 76 -33.70 12.14 6.39
C SER A 76 -32.41 12.95 6.62
N ALA A 77 -32.52 14.26 6.89
CA ALA A 77 -31.35 15.10 7.14
C ALA A 77 -30.43 14.53 8.25
N GLN A 78 -31.02 13.83 9.21
CA GLN A 78 -30.30 13.15 10.30
C GLN A 78 -29.53 11.91 9.83
N ASP A 79 -30.09 11.13 8.90
CA ASP A 79 -29.41 9.97 8.32
C ASP A 79 -28.29 10.39 7.37
N LEU A 80 -28.47 11.51 6.64
CA LEU A 80 -27.41 12.10 5.81
C LEU A 80 -26.23 12.54 6.66
N GLU A 81 -26.48 13.26 7.77
CA GLU A 81 -25.42 13.71 8.68
C GLU A 81 -24.63 12.53 9.28
N LYS A 82 -25.34 11.45 9.64
CA LYS A 82 -24.72 10.23 10.17
C LYS A 82 -23.87 9.51 9.11
N GLN A 83 -24.33 9.45 7.87
CA GLN A 83 -23.58 8.86 6.76
C GLN A 83 -22.33 9.68 6.43
N THR A 84 -22.43 11.01 6.35
CA THR A 84 -21.28 11.90 6.13
C THR A 84 -20.24 11.75 7.23
N LYS A 85 -20.64 11.69 8.51
CA LYS A 85 -19.70 11.45 9.63
C LYS A 85 -19.00 10.10 9.53
N ASN A 86 -19.73 9.05 9.16
CA ASN A 86 -19.14 7.72 8.97
C ASN A 86 -18.17 7.70 7.78
N CYS A 87 -18.50 8.40 6.69
CA CYS A 87 -17.64 8.57 5.52
C CYS A 87 -16.30 9.19 5.87
N LEU A 88 -16.34 10.34 6.53
CA LEU A 88 -15.13 11.06 6.95
C LEU A 88 -14.26 10.20 7.87
N ARG A 89 -14.89 9.46 8.79
CA ARG A 89 -14.18 8.54 9.69
C ARG A 89 -13.52 7.38 8.94
N GLN A 90 -14.20 6.78 7.97
CA GLN A 90 -13.63 5.69 7.17
C GLN A 90 -12.46 6.19 6.32
N GLN A 91 -12.59 7.34 5.66
CA GLN A 91 -11.47 7.95 4.94
C GLN A 91 -10.27 8.20 5.85
N GLU A 92 -10.49 8.72 7.06
CA GLU A 92 -9.37 8.97 7.99
C GLU A 92 -8.68 7.67 8.43
N LEU A 93 -9.46 6.60 8.67
CA LEU A 93 -8.90 5.28 8.98
C LEU A 93 -8.10 4.72 7.81
N GLU A 94 -8.61 4.84 6.58
CA GLU A 94 -7.91 4.38 5.38
C GLU A 94 -6.60 5.14 5.16
N ARG A 95 -6.60 6.47 5.32
CA ARG A 95 -5.36 7.27 5.26
C ARG A 95 -4.32 6.80 6.27
N ARG A 96 -4.75 6.49 7.51
CA ARG A 96 -3.85 5.98 8.56
C ARG A 96 -3.32 4.61 8.22
N GLN A 97 -4.15 3.70 7.75
CA GLN A 97 -3.73 2.36 7.32
C GLN A 97 -2.75 2.44 6.14
N HIS A 98 -3.06 3.23 5.12
CA HIS A 98 -2.21 3.41 3.95
C HIS A 98 -0.83 3.95 4.33
N LYS A 99 -0.77 4.94 5.23
CA LYS A 99 0.49 5.45 5.76
C LYS A 99 1.31 4.39 6.50
N VAL A 100 0.65 3.53 7.30
CA VAL A 100 1.32 2.44 8.03
C VAL A 100 1.86 1.39 7.06
N ASP A 101 1.09 1.04 6.03
CA ASP A 101 1.51 0.09 5.01
C ASP A 101 2.72 0.61 4.22
N ASP A 102 2.69 1.85 3.75
CA ASP A 102 3.83 2.45 3.03
C ASP A 102 5.09 2.52 3.90
N PHE A 103 4.94 2.83 5.20
CA PHE A 103 6.05 2.83 6.15
C PHE A 103 6.62 1.42 6.38
N LYS A 104 5.73 0.45 6.59
CA LYS A 104 6.11 -0.95 6.75
C LYS A 104 6.83 -1.46 5.50
N ASP A 105 6.32 -1.18 4.32
CA ASP A 105 6.91 -1.63 3.06
C ASP A 105 8.27 -0.96 2.83
N ALA A 106 8.38 0.36 3.04
CA ALA A 106 9.64 1.08 2.95
C ALA A 106 10.72 0.47 3.87
N ILE A 107 10.38 0.18 5.13
CA ILE A 107 11.32 -0.45 6.07
C ILE A 107 11.61 -1.90 5.70
N THR A 108 10.59 -2.70 5.43
CA THR A 108 10.75 -4.14 5.21
C THR A 108 11.59 -4.41 3.98
N PHE A 109 11.29 -3.77 2.84
CA PHE A 109 12.04 -3.96 1.61
C PHE A 109 13.48 -3.45 1.73
N SER A 110 13.67 -2.27 2.34
CA SER A 110 15.01 -1.72 2.56
C SER A 110 15.84 -2.58 3.50
N LEU A 111 15.29 -2.99 4.64
CA LEU A 111 16.02 -3.70 5.69
C LEU A 111 16.33 -5.14 5.26
N VAL A 112 15.35 -5.86 4.70
CA VAL A 112 15.56 -7.21 4.15
C VAL A 112 16.56 -7.18 3.00
N GLY A 113 16.41 -6.22 2.07
CA GLY A 113 17.33 -6.04 0.95
C GLY A 113 18.76 -5.79 1.41
N VAL A 114 18.96 -4.83 2.32
CA VAL A 114 20.29 -4.48 2.85
C VAL A 114 20.93 -5.65 3.59
N VAL A 115 20.19 -6.35 4.45
CA VAL A 115 20.71 -7.50 5.20
C VAL A 115 21.12 -8.63 4.25
N LEU A 116 20.24 -9.01 3.32
CA LEU A 116 20.53 -10.08 2.37
C LEU A 116 21.72 -9.74 1.48
N PHE A 117 21.78 -8.51 0.95
CA PHE A 117 22.87 -8.07 0.07
C PHE A 117 24.21 -8.05 0.83
N SER A 118 24.22 -7.49 2.05
CA SER A 118 25.44 -7.37 2.87
C SER A 118 26.03 -8.73 3.24
N ILE A 119 25.21 -9.78 3.36
CA ILE A 119 25.66 -11.14 3.66
C ILE A 119 26.05 -11.88 2.36
N HIS A 120 25.14 -11.93 1.38
CA HIS A 120 25.28 -12.82 0.23
C HIS A 120 26.28 -12.30 -0.81
N PHE A 121 26.39 -10.99 -1.00
CA PHE A 121 27.28 -10.43 -2.02
C PHE A 121 28.78 -10.67 -1.70
N PRO A 122 29.28 -10.47 -0.46
CA PRO A 122 30.66 -10.82 -0.12
C PRO A 122 30.96 -12.32 -0.24
N LEU A 123 30.00 -13.17 0.11
CA LEU A 123 30.11 -14.63 -0.01
C LEU A 123 30.21 -15.06 -1.47
N ALA A 124 29.33 -14.54 -2.33
CA ALA A 124 29.36 -14.77 -3.77
C ALA A 124 30.72 -14.39 -4.38
N ARG A 125 31.22 -13.20 -3.99
CA ARG A 125 32.49 -12.67 -4.49
C ARG A 125 33.68 -13.54 -4.10
N LYS A 126 33.71 -14.05 -2.85
CA LYS A 126 34.75 -14.96 -2.38
C LYS A 126 34.74 -16.28 -3.16
N GLN A 127 33.57 -16.91 -3.30
CA GLN A 127 33.43 -18.19 -4.03
C GLN A 127 33.67 -18.08 -5.55
N SER A 128 33.59 -16.88 -6.12
CA SER A 128 33.91 -16.67 -7.55
C SER A 128 35.39 -16.45 -7.84
N ARG A 129 36.23 -16.21 -6.81
CA ARG A 129 37.68 -15.99 -6.96
C ARG A 129 38.52 -17.26 -6.73
N ASP A 130 37.91 -18.34 -6.24
CA ASP A 130 38.51 -19.67 -6.05
C ASP A 130 38.03 -20.66 -7.13
#